data_AF-A0A7V2K9D6-F1
#
_entry.id   AF-A0A7V2K9D6-F1
#
_cell.length_a   1.000
_cell.length_b   1.000
_cell.length_c   1.000
_cell.angle_alpha   90.00
_cell.angle_beta   90.00
_cell.angle_gamma   90.00
#
_symmetry.space_group_name_H-M   'P 1'
#
loop_
_entity.id
_entity.type
_entity.pdbx_description
1 polymer ?
#
loop_
_entity_poly.entity_id
_entity_poly.type
_entity_poly.pdbx_seq_one_letter_code
_entity_poly.pdbx_strand_id
1 'polypeptide(L)'
;MVDKKHQKKMGWIANAQENHGFTLMELMVVVAIIVLLAGIILPNYVKRVEKAKMVRAEADIANLETAIAMYANDMGGYFGNLTGDISPVNTGLVYGPGDTSQNRWRGPYIKGISKDPWGNDYRFYSKGNTPPHPPEVVPPTNLNYYIFSCGKDKHPGTSDDINNWDVSKYWEKYY
;
A
#
# COMPACT_ATOMS: atom_id res chain seq x y z
N MET A 1 30.46 -64.63 71.75
CA MET A 1 30.43 -64.98 70.30
C MET A 1 29.62 -63.90 69.58
N VAL A 2 30.28 -63.04 68.79
CA VAL A 2 30.27 -63.04 67.30
C VAL A 2 28.84 -62.72 66.80
N ASP A 3 28.57 -61.61 66.11
CA ASP A 3 29.09 -61.36 64.77
C ASP A 3 29.10 -59.87 64.35
N LYS A 4 30.03 -59.59 63.46
CA LYS A 4 30.50 -58.32 62.93
C LYS A 4 29.51 -57.69 61.95
N LYS A 5 29.58 -56.35 61.92
CA LYS A 5 29.65 -55.48 60.74
C LYS A 5 28.89 -55.95 59.51
N HIS A 6 27.93 -55.16 59.04
CA HIS A 6 27.83 -54.81 57.62
C HIS A 6 27.16 -53.44 57.46
N GLN A 7 27.94 -52.38 57.64
CA GLN A 7 27.60 -51.06 57.12
C GLN A 7 27.88 -51.05 55.61
N LYS A 8 26.85 -51.17 54.78
CA LYS A 8 26.93 -50.72 53.39
C LYS A 8 26.24 -49.36 53.29
N LYS A 9 27.01 -48.29 53.51
CA LYS A 9 26.65 -46.95 53.07
C LYS A 9 26.74 -46.95 51.54
N MET A 10 25.61 -47.16 50.87
CA MET A 10 25.47 -46.90 49.44
C MET A 10 25.56 -45.39 49.24
N GLY A 11 26.74 -44.92 48.83
CA GLY A 11 26.93 -43.54 48.40
C GLY A 11 26.17 -43.32 47.10
N TRP A 12 25.00 -42.70 47.19
CA TRP A 12 24.28 -42.19 46.04
C TRP A 12 25.08 -41.01 45.51
N ILE A 13 25.83 -41.21 44.43
CA ILE A 13 26.43 -40.11 43.68
C ILE A 13 25.28 -39.42 42.95
N ALA A 14 24.65 -38.45 43.62
CA ALA A 14 23.74 -37.54 42.95
C ALA A 14 24.58 -36.72 41.97
N ASN A 15 24.40 -36.96 40.67
CA ASN A 15 24.85 -36.01 39.65
C ASN A 15 24.09 -34.71 39.91
N ALA A 16 24.77 -33.73 40.51
CA ALA A 16 24.29 -32.37 40.59
C ALA A 16 24.25 -31.87 39.14
N GLN A 17 23.06 -31.90 38.54
CA GLN A 17 22.85 -31.26 37.25
C GLN A 17 23.07 -29.77 37.49
N GLU A 18 24.21 -29.25 37.04
CA GLU A 18 24.53 -27.83 37.13
C GLU A 18 23.45 -27.07 36.33
N ASN A 19 22.51 -26.48 37.06
CA ASN A 19 21.53 -25.58 36.47
C ASN A 19 22.27 -24.29 36.11
N HIS A 20 22.87 -24.26 34.92
CA HIS A 20 23.43 -23.04 34.34
C HIS A 20 22.27 -22.07 34.07
N GLY A 21 22.05 -21.15 35.00
CA GLY A 21 21.12 -20.04 34.83
C GLY A 21 21.68 -19.01 33.84
N PHE A 22 20.78 -18.37 33.10
CA PHE A 22 21.11 -17.28 32.17
C PHE A 22 21.84 -16.15 32.92
N THR A 23 22.94 -15.65 32.36
CA THR A 23 23.65 -14.50 32.96
C THR A 23 23.05 -13.19 32.48
N LEU A 24 23.09 -12.16 33.34
CA LEU A 24 22.60 -10.81 33.00
C LEU A 24 23.40 -10.21 31.83
N MET A 25 24.70 -10.48 31.78
CA MET A 25 25.62 -10.06 30.71
C MET A 25 25.23 -10.67 29.36
N GLU A 26 24.84 -11.94 29.34
CA GLU A 26 24.45 -12.64 28.11
C GLU A 26 23.18 -12.06 27.50
N LEU A 27 22.20 -11.69 28.35
CA LEU A 27 21.02 -10.95 27.90
C LEU A 27 21.37 -9.53 27.41
N MET A 28 22.30 -8.83 28.08
CA MET A 28 22.72 -7.49 27.67
C MET A 28 23.37 -7.48 26.28
N VAL A 29 24.26 -8.44 26.01
CA VAL A 29 24.91 -8.56 24.71
C VAL A 29 23.88 -8.87 23.61
N VAL A 30 22.91 -9.74 23.89
CA VAL A 30 21.84 -10.07 22.93
C VAL A 30 21.00 -8.85 22.59
N VAL A 31 20.53 -8.09 23.60
CA VAL A 31 19.73 -6.89 23.37
C VAL A 31 20.55 -5.81 22.65
N ALA A 32 21.83 -5.66 22.99
CA ALA A 32 22.73 -4.74 22.29
C ALA A 32 22.86 -5.07 20.80
N ILE A 33 23.01 -6.35 20.44
CA ILE A 33 23.07 -6.79 19.04
C ILE A 33 21.72 -6.54 18.33
N ILE A 34 20.58 -6.82 18.98
CA ILE A 34 19.25 -6.56 18.40
C ILE A 34 19.07 -5.08 18.08
N VAL A 35 19.42 -4.17 19.01
CA VAL A 35 19.31 -2.72 18.78
C VAL A 35 20.20 -2.27 17.62
N LEU A 36 21.42 -2.80 17.54
CA LEU A 36 22.35 -2.49 16.45
C LEU A 36 21.79 -2.93 15.09
N LEU A 37 21.29 -4.17 14.98
CA LEU A 37 20.71 -4.69 13.74
C LEU A 37 19.43 -3.95 13.35
N ALA A 38 18.56 -3.65 14.32
CA ALA A 38 17.33 -2.89 14.08
C ALA A 38 17.64 -1.50 13.50
N GLY A 39 18.66 -0.80 14.01
CA GLY A 39 19.06 0.51 13.51
C GLY A 39 19.44 0.54 12.02
N ILE A 40 20.03 -0.55 11.51
CA ILE A 40 20.45 -0.66 10.10
C ILE A 40 19.27 -1.03 9.18
N ILE A 41 18.38 -1.91 9.65
CA ILE A 41 17.32 -2.50 8.80
C ILE A 41 16.13 -1.55 8.64
N LEU A 42 15.70 -0.87 9.72
CA LEU A 42 14.49 -0.05 9.74
C LEU A 42 14.41 1.03 8.62
N PRO A 43 15.42 1.89 8.38
CA PRO A 43 15.28 2.96 7.39
C PRO A 43 15.12 2.42 5.97
N ASN A 44 15.79 1.32 5.65
CA ASN A 44 15.68 0.67 4.34
C ASN A 44 14.31 0.00 4.15
N TYR A 45 13.76 -0.59 5.19
CA TYR A 45 12.43 -1.19 5.16
C TYR A 45 11.35 -0.14 4.85
N VAL A 46 11.35 0.99 5.57
CA VAL A 46 10.36 2.07 5.36
C VAL A 46 10.40 2.61 3.92
N LYS A 47 11.59 2.86 3.37
CA LYS A 47 11.75 3.31 1.98
C LYS A 47 11.19 2.31 0.96
N ARG A 48 11.41 1.01 1.18
CA ARG A 48 10.89 -0.05 0.30
C ARG A 48 9.38 -0.17 0.37
N VAL A 49 8.80 -0.08 1.56
CA VAL A 49 7.35 -0.06 1.74
C VAL A 49 6.74 1.13 1.01
N GLU A 50 7.33 2.32 1.14
CA GLU A 50 6.82 3.51 0.44
C GLU A 50 6.91 3.36 -1.09
N LYS A 51 8.04 2.84 -1.61
CA LYS A 51 8.16 2.55 -3.05
C LYS A 51 7.12 1.53 -3.53
N ALA A 52 6.85 0.50 -2.74
CA ALA A 52 5.83 -0.50 -3.06
C ALA A 52 4.41 0.10 -3.08
N LYS A 53 4.12 1.04 -2.17
CA LYS A 53 2.87 1.80 -2.19
C LYS A 53 2.75 2.61 -3.48
N MET A 54 3.76 3.38 -3.86
CA MET A 54 3.73 4.16 -5.09
C MET A 54 3.49 3.27 -6.33
N VAL A 55 4.22 2.15 -6.44
CA VAL A 55 4.03 1.15 -7.52
C VAL A 55 2.59 0.61 -7.54
N ARG A 56 2.01 0.32 -6.37
CA ARG A 56 0.62 -0.14 -6.27
C ARG A 56 -0.35 0.94 -6.75
N ALA A 57 -0.17 2.18 -6.32
CA ALA A 57 -1.04 3.27 -6.73
C ALA A 57 -1.02 3.50 -8.26
N GLU A 58 0.16 3.41 -8.88
CA GLU A 58 0.31 3.45 -10.34
C GLU A 58 -0.43 2.30 -11.04
N ALA A 59 -0.29 1.07 -10.54
CA ALA A 59 -0.96 -0.10 -11.10
C ALA A 59 -2.49 0.02 -10.98
N ASP A 60 -2.98 0.52 -9.84
CA ASP A 60 -4.40 0.79 -9.61
C ASP A 60 -4.92 1.87 -10.58
N ILE A 61 -4.15 2.96 -10.82
CA ILE A 61 -4.49 3.98 -11.82
C ILE A 61 -4.57 3.37 -13.22
N ALA A 62 -3.59 2.58 -13.66
CA ALA A 62 -3.62 1.96 -14.98
C ALA A 62 -4.83 1.03 -15.19
N ASN A 63 -5.22 0.29 -14.15
CA ASN A 63 -6.44 -0.53 -14.16
C ASN A 63 -7.70 0.35 -14.28
N LEU A 64 -7.74 1.47 -13.55
CA LEU A 64 -8.85 2.43 -13.63
C LEU A 64 -8.92 3.10 -15.00
N GLU A 65 -7.80 3.49 -15.60
CA GLU A 65 -7.75 4.04 -16.96
C GLU A 65 -8.34 3.07 -17.98
N THR A 66 -8.01 1.79 -17.86
CA THR A 66 -8.57 0.74 -18.73
C THR A 66 -10.09 0.66 -18.58
N ALA A 67 -10.59 0.63 -17.33
CA ALA A 67 -12.03 0.57 -17.06
C ALA A 67 -12.77 1.83 -17.54
N ILE A 68 -12.17 3.01 -17.35
CA ILE A 68 -12.68 4.31 -17.81
C ILE A 68 -12.74 4.36 -19.33
N ALA A 69 -11.70 3.86 -20.02
CA ALA A 69 -11.67 3.82 -21.47
C ALA A 69 -12.78 2.91 -22.04
N MET A 70 -13.01 1.75 -21.43
CA MET A 70 -14.13 0.86 -21.79
C MET A 70 -15.49 1.54 -21.56
N TYR A 71 -15.68 2.16 -20.39
CA TYR A 71 -16.88 2.91 -20.06
C TYR A 71 -17.15 4.03 -21.09
N ALA A 72 -16.11 4.81 -21.42
CA ALA A 72 -16.22 5.90 -22.37
C ALA A 72 -16.54 5.38 -23.78
N ASN A 73 -15.99 4.24 -24.19
CA ASN A 73 -16.30 3.63 -25.50
C ASN A 73 -17.79 3.33 -25.61
N ASP A 74 -18.34 2.61 -24.64
CA ASP A 74 -19.76 2.23 -24.63
C ASP A 74 -20.68 3.45 -24.53
N MET A 75 -20.28 4.46 -23.75
CA MET A 75 -21.05 5.69 -23.54
C MET A 75 -20.83 6.75 -24.63
N GLY A 76 -20.03 6.47 -25.67
CA GLY A 76 -19.80 7.40 -26.79
C GLY A 76 -18.96 8.62 -26.44
N GLY A 77 -17.94 8.45 -25.59
CA GLY A 77 -17.03 9.49 -25.11
C GLY A 77 -17.57 10.29 -23.92
N TYR A 78 -18.77 9.96 -23.42
CA TYR A 78 -19.38 10.64 -22.29
C TYR A 78 -18.95 10.00 -20.96
N PHE A 79 -18.35 10.80 -20.08
CA PHE A 79 -17.89 10.36 -18.76
C PHE A 79 -18.96 10.45 -17.65
N GLY A 80 -20.20 10.88 -17.94
CA GLY A 80 -21.24 10.96 -16.91
C GLY A 80 -20.88 11.88 -15.76
N ASN A 81 -21.32 11.50 -14.55
CA ASN A 81 -20.99 12.16 -13.30
C ASN A 81 -19.67 11.65 -12.70
N LEU A 82 -18.75 11.09 -13.49
CA LEU A 82 -17.48 10.54 -12.98
C LEU A 82 -16.52 11.60 -12.40
N THR A 83 -16.94 12.82 -12.09
CA THR A 83 -16.06 13.87 -11.57
C THR A 83 -15.93 13.81 -10.05
N GLY A 84 -14.70 13.98 -9.54
CA GLY A 84 -14.39 13.97 -8.10
C GLY A 84 -13.84 12.63 -7.64
N ASP A 85 -14.25 12.19 -6.45
CA ASP A 85 -13.74 10.96 -5.84
C ASP A 85 -14.34 9.71 -6.53
N ILE A 86 -13.46 8.89 -7.10
CA ILE A 86 -13.75 7.59 -7.69
C ILE A 86 -13.88 6.57 -6.55
N SER A 87 -15.11 6.20 -6.25
CA SER A 87 -15.45 5.20 -5.23
C SER A 87 -16.38 4.15 -5.83
N PRO A 88 -16.40 2.90 -5.32
CA PRO A 88 -17.34 1.88 -5.78
C PRO A 88 -18.78 2.39 -5.79
N VAL A 89 -19.16 3.23 -4.83
CA VAL A 89 -20.54 3.68 -4.59
C VAL A 89 -20.97 4.80 -5.55
N ASN A 90 -20.01 5.55 -6.11
CA ASN A 90 -20.29 6.82 -6.79
C ASN A 90 -19.91 6.81 -8.27
N THR A 91 -19.67 5.65 -8.88
CA THR A 91 -19.15 5.58 -10.25
C THR A 91 -19.98 4.69 -11.16
N GLY A 92 -20.23 5.18 -12.38
CA GLY A 92 -20.82 4.38 -13.46
C GLY A 92 -19.94 3.20 -13.90
N LEU A 93 -18.73 3.07 -13.34
CA LEU A 93 -17.83 1.95 -13.58
C LEU A 93 -18.33 0.64 -12.97
N VAL A 94 -19.02 0.71 -11.82
CA VAL A 94 -19.49 -0.49 -11.09
C VAL A 94 -21.01 -0.64 -11.20
N TYR A 95 -21.78 0.41 -10.92
CA TYR A 95 -23.25 0.32 -10.81
C TYR A 95 -24.01 0.92 -12.00
N GLY A 96 -23.29 1.44 -13.00
CA GLY A 96 -23.89 2.12 -14.15
C GLY A 96 -24.24 3.59 -13.91
N PRO A 97 -24.44 4.36 -14.99
CA PRO A 97 -24.89 5.74 -14.88
C PRO A 97 -26.31 5.71 -14.31
N GLY A 98 -26.56 6.39 -13.18
CA GLY A 98 -27.90 6.47 -12.57
C GLY A 98 -28.99 7.02 -13.50
N ASP A 99 -28.59 7.62 -14.62
CA ASP A 99 -29.46 7.92 -15.76
C ASP A 99 -29.38 6.79 -16.81
N THR A 100 -30.43 5.98 -16.86
CA THR A 100 -30.58 4.85 -17.79
C THR A 100 -31.11 5.25 -19.17
N SER A 101 -31.30 6.55 -19.43
CA SER A 101 -31.93 7.05 -20.67
C SER A 101 -31.19 6.66 -21.96
N GLN A 102 -29.89 6.32 -21.89
CA GLN A 102 -29.10 6.03 -23.08
C GLN A 102 -28.92 4.54 -23.44
N ASN A 103 -29.37 3.56 -22.64
CA ASN A 103 -29.22 2.10 -22.89
C ASN A 103 -27.87 1.64 -23.49
N ARG A 104 -26.79 2.37 -23.16
CA ARG A 104 -25.45 2.20 -23.75
C ARG A 104 -24.50 1.42 -22.86
N TRP A 105 -24.75 1.46 -21.55
CA TRP A 105 -23.88 0.87 -20.55
C TRP A 105 -23.84 -0.67 -20.64
N ARG A 106 -22.64 -1.25 -20.68
CA ARG A 106 -22.42 -2.71 -20.69
C ARG A 106 -21.52 -3.20 -19.56
N GLY A 107 -21.40 -2.40 -18.51
CA GLY A 107 -20.59 -2.74 -17.34
C GLY A 107 -21.15 -3.90 -16.50
N PRO A 108 -20.54 -4.18 -15.35
CA PRO A 108 -19.47 -3.41 -14.71
C PRO A 108 -18.14 -3.50 -15.46
N TYR A 109 -17.38 -2.40 -15.49
CA TYR A 109 -16.05 -2.32 -16.13
C TYR A 109 -14.91 -2.62 -15.16
N ILE A 110 -15.20 -2.60 -13.86
CA ILE A 110 -14.28 -3.00 -12.80
C ILE A 110 -15.06 -3.69 -11.67
N LYS A 111 -14.49 -4.74 -11.08
CA LYS A 111 -15.15 -5.52 -10.00
C LYS A 111 -15.30 -4.70 -8.71
N GLY A 112 -14.42 -3.73 -8.51
CA GLY A 112 -14.42 -2.85 -7.35
C GLY A 112 -13.24 -1.91 -7.41
N ILE A 113 -13.39 -0.75 -6.79
CA ILE A 113 -12.35 0.27 -6.70
C ILE A 113 -11.80 0.21 -5.28
N SER A 114 -10.53 -0.15 -5.13
CA SER A 114 -9.82 -0.04 -3.85
C SER A 114 -9.47 1.41 -3.59
N LYS A 115 -9.36 1.76 -2.31
CA LYS A 115 -8.64 2.97 -1.91
C LYS A 115 -7.17 2.86 -2.30
N ASP A 116 -6.54 4.01 -2.45
CA ASP A 116 -5.10 4.11 -2.62
C ASP A 116 -4.33 3.52 -1.42
N PRO A 117 -3.02 3.29 -1.53
CA PRO A 117 -2.20 2.70 -0.46
C PRO A 117 -2.10 3.51 0.83
N TRP A 118 -2.57 4.76 0.84
CA TRP A 118 -2.63 5.65 2.01
C TRP A 118 -4.06 5.82 2.54
N GLY A 119 -5.04 5.16 1.91
CA GLY A 119 -6.43 5.08 2.33
C GLY A 119 -7.33 6.20 1.79
N ASN A 120 -6.91 6.90 0.74
CA ASN A 120 -7.71 7.91 0.06
C ASN A 120 -8.41 7.32 -1.16
N ASP A 121 -9.49 7.96 -1.59
CA ASP A 121 -10.14 7.62 -2.86
C ASP A 121 -9.34 8.23 -4.02
N TYR A 122 -9.30 7.54 -5.16
CA TYR A 122 -8.72 8.10 -6.39
C TYR A 122 -9.60 9.25 -6.88
N ARG A 123 -9.04 10.21 -7.60
CA ARG A 123 -9.78 11.34 -8.16
C ARG A 123 -9.79 11.32 -9.66
N PHE A 124 -10.95 11.61 -10.26
CA PHE A 124 -11.14 11.76 -11.69
C PHE A 124 -11.67 13.13 -12.04
N TYR A 125 -11.17 13.68 -13.14
CA TYR A 125 -11.75 14.85 -13.77
C TYR A 125 -11.79 14.67 -15.28
N SER A 126 -12.96 14.87 -15.90
CA SER A 126 -13.06 14.90 -17.36
C SER A 126 -12.43 16.17 -17.92
N LYS A 127 -12.06 16.16 -19.20
CA LYS A 127 -11.54 17.34 -19.90
C LYS A 127 -12.42 18.58 -19.65
N GLY A 128 -11.77 19.70 -19.33
CA GLY A 128 -12.43 20.97 -19.01
C GLY A 128 -12.84 21.12 -17.54
N ASN A 129 -12.92 20.02 -16.79
CA ASN A 129 -12.94 20.05 -15.34
C ASN A 129 -11.50 19.83 -14.88
N THR A 130 -10.83 20.87 -14.37
CA THR A 130 -9.49 20.69 -13.78
C THR A 130 -9.65 20.43 -12.28
N PRO A 131 -8.68 19.75 -11.65
CA PRO A 131 -8.64 19.65 -10.19
C PRO A 131 -8.76 21.05 -9.55
N PRO A 132 -9.42 21.17 -8.38
CA PRO A 132 -9.67 22.46 -7.72
C PRO A 132 -8.41 23.16 -7.20
N HIS A 133 -7.26 22.47 -7.15
CA HIS A 133 -5.96 23.05 -6.80
C HIS A 133 -5.06 23.00 -8.05
N PRO A 134 -4.29 24.06 -8.37
CA PRO A 134 -3.30 23.98 -9.44
C PRO A 134 -2.29 22.89 -9.07
N PRO A 135 -2.26 21.75 -9.78
CA PRO A 135 -1.30 20.72 -9.43
C PRO A 135 0.11 21.27 -9.61
N GLU A 136 1.04 20.85 -8.75
CA GLU A 136 2.46 21.18 -8.86
C GLU A 136 2.98 20.95 -10.29
N VAL A 137 2.46 19.89 -10.94
CA VAL A 137 2.63 19.66 -12.37
C VAL A 137 1.31 19.88 -13.10
N VAL A 138 1.26 20.97 -13.89
CA VAL A 138 0.10 21.34 -14.69
C VAL A 138 -0.21 20.24 -15.72
N PRO A 139 -1.44 19.70 -15.76
CA PRO A 139 -1.79 18.66 -16.71
C PRO A 139 -1.83 19.23 -18.14
N PRO A 140 -1.44 18.43 -19.14
CA PRO A 140 -1.53 18.84 -20.52
C PRO A 140 -3.00 18.90 -20.96
N THR A 141 -3.31 19.82 -21.87
CA THR A 141 -4.68 20.10 -22.33
C THR A 141 -5.20 19.10 -23.38
N ASN A 142 -4.34 18.19 -23.84
CA ASN A 142 -4.63 17.20 -24.88
C ASN A 142 -5.29 15.92 -24.33
N LEU A 143 -5.31 15.71 -23.01
CA LEU A 143 -5.96 14.56 -22.40
C LEU A 143 -7.48 14.74 -22.33
N ASN A 144 -8.20 13.62 -22.46
CA ASN A 144 -9.66 13.60 -22.34
C ASN A 144 -10.14 13.52 -20.88
N TYR A 145 -9.26 13.09 -19.98
CA TYR A 145 -9.52 13.02 -18.55
C TYR A 145 -8.20 12.97 -17.77
N TYR A 146 -8.30 13.23 -16.47
CA TYR A 146 -7.23 13.22 -15.49
C TYR A 146 -7.60 12.27 -14.36
N ILE A 147 -6.68 11.40 -13.97
CA ILE A 147 -6.85 10.52 -12.81
C ILE A 147 -5.61 10.56 -11.93
N PHE A 148 -5.81 10.63 -10.60
CA PHE A 148 -4.70 10.68 -9.64
C PHE A 148 -5.08 10.17 -8.24
N SER A 149 -4.06 9.84 -7.45
CA SER A 149 -4.13 9.67 -5.99
C SER A 149 -3.44 10.86 -5.32
N CYS A 150 -4.01 11.34 -4.22
CA CYS A 150 -3.46 12.41 -3.38
C CYS A 150 -2.27 11.95 -2.50
N GLY A 151 -1.72 10.76 -2.77
CA GLY A 151 -0.52 10.29 -2.09
C GLY A 151 -0.64 10.18 -0.56
N LYS A 152 0.50 10.38 0.09
CA LYS A 152 0.68 10.21 1.54
C LYS A 152 0.12 11.38 2.32
N ASP A 153 0.23 12.59 1.78
CA ASP A 153 -0.16 13.81 2.45
C ASP A 153 -1.69 14.05 2.39
N LYS A 154 -2.40 13.37 1.48
CA LYS A 154 -3.84 13.46 1.26
C LYS A 154 -4.31 14.82 0.73
N HIS A 155 -3.40 15.66 0.27
CA HIS A 155 -3.68 16.97 -0.29
C HIS A 155 -3.44 16.93 -1.79
N PRO A 156 -4.43 17.32 -2.61
CA PRO A 156 -4.23 17.33 -4.05
C PRO A 156 -3.25 18.44 -4.46
N GLY A 157 -2.48 18.17 -5.51
CA GLY A 157 -1.61 19.10 -6.18
C GLY A 157 -0.25 19.30 -5.54
N THR A 158 0.19 18.33 -4.75
CA THR A 158 1.51 18.30 -4.09
C THR A 158 2.44 17.27 -4.74
N SER A 159 3.70 17.29 -4.32
CA SER A 159 4.78 16.49 -4.94
C SER A 159 4.57 14.98 -4.83
N ASP A 160 3.74 14.50 -3.89
CA ASP A 160 3.47 13.08 -3.70
C ASP A 160 2.24 12.57 -4.45
N ASP A 161 1.55 13.44 -5.20
CA ASP A 161 0.49 13.02 -6.12
C ASP A 161 1.02 12.01 -7.14
N ILE A 162 0.26 10.94 -7.35
CA ILE A 162 0.53 9.95 -8.41
C ILE A 162 -0.58 10.07 -9.43
N ASN A 163 -0.23 10.32 -10.69
CA ASN A 163 -1.19 10.70 -11.71
C ASN A 163 -0.85 10.16 -13.10
N ASN A 164 -1.78 10.28 -14.03
CA ASN A 164 -1.63 9.75 -15.39
C ASN A 164 -1.03 10.73 -16.42
N TRP A 165 -0.69 11.96 -16.02
CA TRP A 165 -0.19 12.98 -16.95
C TRP A 165 1.26 13.38 -16.73
N ASP A 166 1.75 13.22 -15.52
CA ASP A 166 3.11 13.53 -15.12
C ASP A 166 4.01 12.35 -15.41
N VAL A 167 4.47 12.31 -16.66
CA VAL A 167 5.39 11.26 -17.08
C VAL A 167 6.79 11.40 -16.47
N SER A 168 7.06 12.52 -15.79
CA SER A 168 8.38 12.81 -15.22
C SER A 168 8.74 11.84 -14.09
N LYS A 169 7.75 11.56 -13.25
CA LYS A 169 7.89 10.66 -12.11
C LYS A 169 8.21 9.22 -12.50
N TYR A 170 7.95 8.80 -13.74
CA TYR A 170 8.28 7.45 -14.18
C TYR A 170 9.78 7.25 -14.37
N TRP A 171 10.50 8.22 -14.93
CA TRP A 171 11.94 8.05 -15.19
C TRP A 171 12.81 8.31 -13.95
N GLU A 172 12.37 9.18 -13.04
CA GLU A 172 13.05 9.45 -11.76
C GLU A 172 13.11 8.24 -10.83
N LYS A 173 12.24 7.25 -11.07
CA LYS A 173 12.09 6.04 -10.24
C LYS A 173 13.13 4.95 -10.52
N TYR A 174 13.75 4.99 -11.70
CA TYR A 174 14.65 3.95 -12.22
C TYR A 174 16.11 4.40 -12.35
N TYR A 175 16.41 5.67 -12.02
CA TYR A 175 17.74 6.26 -11.97
C TYR A 175 17.99 6.92 -10.61
#